data_AF-A0A0N7IG97-F1
#
_entry.id   AF-A0A0N7IG97-F1
#
_cell.length_a   1.000
_cell.length_b   1.000
_cell.length_c   1.000
_cell.angle_alpha   90.00
_cell.angle_beta   90.00
_cell.angle_gamma   90.00
#
_symmetry.space_group_name_H-M   'P 1'
#
loop_
_entity.id
_entity.type
_entity.pdbx_description
1 polymer ?
#
loop_
_entity_poly.entity_id
_entity_poly.type
_entity_poly.pdbx_seq_one_letter_code
_entity_poly.pdbx_strand_id
1 'polypeptide(L)'
;MSKYYYYLVAGLPELTLEDSKLSYTVADFKAELYPDLSDEDRRLIDLFYLKFDNANVLKLLKDKDAAIDSRGNYSAEELAEFISSLKDGDEVADAVFPSYLSTFISEYFNTPAEDDFLHEDRLAALYYAYAMKCRNKFVSSWFAFNLTMNNVLVALTARKFKMDIAPLIVGDTEVCEALRTSGARDFGLTGEVDFLDQLVKISETEELVEREKKIDQLRWNWMEEATFFNYFTVERLFVFLLQLEMIERWISLDKEKGNQLFRSIIATLKDEVQIPAEFR
;
A
#
# COMPACT_ATOMS: atom_id res chain seq x y z
N MET A 1 -6.96 -6.30 -29.22
CA MET A 1 -6.74 -6.19 -27.77
C MET A 1 -7.68 -7.06 -26.95
N SER A 2 -9.01 -7.04 -27.14
CA SER A 2 -9.94 -7.85 -26.29
C SER A 2 -9.69 -9.37 -26.27
N LYS A 3 -9.24 -9.96 -27.39
CA LYS A 3 -8.89 -11.40 -27.43
C LYS A 3 -7.69 -11.77 -26.55
N TYR A 4 -6.76 -10.84 -26.32
CA TYR A 4 -5.56 -11.10 -25.52
C TYR A 4 -5.92 -11.20 -24.03
N TYR A 5 -6.64 -10.20 -23.53
CA TYR A 5 -7.16 -10.20 -22.16
C TYR A 5 -8.20 -11.28 -21.90
N TYR A 6 -8.94 -11.73 -22.92
CA TYR A 6 -9.88 -12.84 -22.75
C TYR A 6 -9.17 -14.09 -22.22
N TYR A 7 -8.05 -14.49 -22.82
CA TYR A 7 -7.32 -15.68 -22.38
C TYR A 7 -6.65 -15.48 -21.02
N LEU A 8 -6.07 -14.31 -20.78
CA LEU A 8 -5.40 -14.01 -19.52
C LEU A 8 -6.41 -14.00 -18.36
N VAL A 9 -7.52 -13.28 -18.50
CA VAL A 9 -8.53 -13.16 -17.44
C VAL A 9 -9.29 -14.46 -17.22
N ALA A 10 -9.63 -15.21 -18.27
CA ALA A 10 -10.36 -16.47 -18.14
C ALA A 10 -9.54 -17.58 -17.44
N GLY A 11 -8.21 -17.44 -17.41
CA GLY A 11 -7.32 -18.37 -16.70
C GLY A 11 -7.05 -17.99 -15.24
N LEU A 12 -7.51 -16.83 -14.77
CA LEU A 12 -7.26 -16.39 -13.40
C LEU A 12 -8.10 -17.19 -12.41
N PRO A 13 -7.52 -17.59 -11.25
CA PRO A 13 -8.31 -18.17 -10.18
C PRO A 13 -9.32 -17.17 -9.64
N GLU A 14 -10.48 -17.68 -9.21
CA GLU A 14 -11.38 -16.90 -8.37
C GLU A 14 -10.76 -16.73 -6.98
N LEU A 15 -10.81 -15.50 -6.47
CA LEU A 15 -10.24 -15.14 -5.17
C LEU A 15 -11.35 -14.69 -4.22
N THR A 16 -11.21 -15.01 -2.95
CA THR A 16 -12.05 -14.49 -1.86
C THR A 16 -11.17 -13.90 -0.76
N LEU A 17 -11.65 -12.86 -0.08
CA LEU A 17 -10.87 -12.22 0.98
C LEU A 17 -10.59 -13.18 2.16
N GLU A 18 -11.41 -14.22 2.32
CA GLU A 18 -11.28 -15.27 3.33
C GLU A 18 -10.29 -16.39 2.95
N ASP A 19 -9.65 -16.33 1.78
CA ASP A 19 -8.70 -17.35 1.34
C ASP A 19 -7.50 -17.43 2.30
N SER A 20 -7.34 -18.59 2.93
CA SER A 20 -6.24 -18.87 3.87
C SER A 20 -4.98 -19.42 3.18
N LYS A 21 -5.06 -19.69 1.88
CA LYS A 21 -3.97 -20.17 1.02
C LYS A 21 -4.20 -19.67 -0.40
N LEU A 22 -3.11 -19.37 -1.10
CA LEU A 22 -3.13 -18.97 -2.50
C LEU A 22 -2.45 -20.03 -3.36
N SER A 23 -3.08 -20.37 -4.49
CA SER A 23 -2.47 -21.16 -5.56
C SER A 23 -1.70 -20.31 -6.57
N TYR A 24 -1.88 -18.99 -6.50
CA TYR A 24 -1.30 -18.00 -7.39
C TYR A 24 -0.94 -16.75 -6.58
N THR A 25 0.26 -16.20 -6.77
CA THR A 25 0.82 -15.12 -5.95
C THR A 25 1.11 -13.87 -6.78
N VAL A 26 1.38 -12.76 -6.10
CA VAL A 26 1.89 -11.52 -6.70
C VAL A 26 3.20 -11.77 -7.46
N ALA A 27 4.02 -12.72 -6.98
CA ALA A 27 5.24 -13.13 -7.65
C ALA A 27 4.95 -13.93 -8.92
N ASP A 28 3.98 -14.85 -8.88
CA ASP A 28 3.55 -15.62 -10.06
C ASP A 28 2.96 -14.68 -11.12
N PHE A 29 2.15 -13.69 -10.73
CA PHE A 29 1.66 -12.63 -11.63
C PHE A 29 2.82 -11.93 -12.36
N LYS A 30 3.86 -11.55 -11.61
CA LYS A 30 5.04 -10.85 -12.17
C LYS A 30 5.86 -11.74 -13.10
N ALA A 31 5.92 -13.04 -12.84
CA ALA A 31 6.68 -13.98 -13.66
C ALA A 31 5.94 -14.40 -14.93
N GLU A 32 4.61 -14.54 -14.86
CA GLU A 32 3.83 -15.18 -15.92
C GLU A 32 3.01 -14.20 -16.76
N LEU A 33 2.35 -13.21 -16.14
CA LEU A 33 1.42 -12.32 -16.85
C LEU A 33 2.07 -10.99 -17.23
N TYR A 34 2.96 -10.46 -16.39
CA TYR A 34 3.63 -9.18 -16.64
C TYR A 34 4.46 -9.15 -17.94
N PRO A 35 5.25 -10.17 -18.32
CA PRO A 35 6.04 -10.17 -19.57
C PRO A 35 5.21 -10.12 -20.85
N ASP A 36 3.91 -10.40 -20.72
CA ASP A 36 2.94 -10.52 -21.79
C ASP A 36 2.15 -9.20 -21.99
N LEU A 37 2.20 -8.29 -21.03
CA LEU A 37 1.52 -6.99 -21.11
C LEU A 37 2.18 -6.06 -22.15
N SER A 38 1.37 -5.18 -22.74
CA SER A 38 1.88 -4.08 -23.57
C SER A 38 2.62 -3.05 -22.73
N ASP A 39 3.48 -2.22 -23.34
CA ASP A 39 4.21 -1.16 -22.62
C ASP A 39 3.28 -0.13 -21.95
N GLU A 40 2.08 0.08 -22.47
CA GLU A 40 1.07 0.93 -21.83
C GLU A 40 0.49 0.29 -20.58
N ASP A 41 0.16 -1.00 -20.65
CA ASP A 41 -0.43 -1.74 -19.54
C ASP A 41 0.58 -2.07 -18.45
N ARG A 42 1.85 -2.34 -18.82
CA ARG A 42 2.95 -2.48 -17.86
C ARG A 42 3.10 -1.24 -17.02
N ARG A 43 3.12 -0.05 -17.65
CA ARG A 43 3.20 1.22 -16.91
C ARG A 43 2.06 1.41 -15.92
N LEU A 44 0.87 0.87 -16.18
CA LEU A 44 -0.22 0.88 -15.22
C LEU A 44 0.03 -0.10 -14.07
N ILE A 45 0.44 -1.33 -14.36
CA ILE A 45 0.80 -2.33 -13.35
C ILE A 45 2.00 -1.88 -12.50
N ASP A 46 2.98 -1.20 -13.09
CA ASP A 46 4.17 -0.68 -12.41
C ASP A 46 3.78 0.24 -11.26
N LEU A 47 2.71 1.05 -11.42
CA LEU A 47 2.18 1.90 -10.35
C LEU A 47 1.83 1.08 -9.09
N PHE A 48 1.34 -0.15 -9.22
CA PHE A 48 1.11 -1.01 -8.07
C PHE A 48 2.42 -1.43 -7.38
N TYR A 49 3.44 -1.81 -8.16
CA TYR A 49 4.71 -2.31 -7.63
C TYR A 49 5.58 -1.20 -7.02
N LEU A 50 5.37 0.06 -7.41
CA LEU A 50 6.08 1.22 -6.85
C LEU A 50 5.91 1.36 -5.32
N LYS A 51 4.86 0.78 -4.71
CA LYS A 51 4.76 0.75 -3.24
C LYS A 51 5.90 -0.02 -2.57
N PHE A 52 6.40 -1.07 -3.22
CA PHE A 52 7.56 -1.82 -2.73
C PHE A 52 8.84 -1.01 -2.92
N ASP A 53 8.98 -0.33 -4.08
CA ASP A 53 10.11 0.56 -4.33
C ASP A 53 10.14 1.74 -3.34
N ASN A 54 9.00 2.32 -2.99
CA ASN A 54 8.89 3.36 -1.96
C ASN A 54 9.46 2.88 -0.63
N ALA A 55 9.07 1.68 -0.18
CA ALA A 55 9.57 1.09 1.05
C ALA A 55 11.07 0.76 0.96
N ASN A 56 11.54 0.31 -0.21
CA ASN A 56 12.94 0.00 -0.46
C ASN A 56 13.80 1.26 -0.44
N VAL A 57 13.38 2.35 -1.08
CA VAL A 57 14.07 3.64 -1.08
C VAL A 57 14.20 4.17 0.35
N LEU A 58 13.12 4.15 1.14
CA LEU A 58 13.17 4.57 2.56
C LEU A 58 14.17 3.74 3.37
N LYS A 59 14.26 2.42 3.13
CA LYS A 59 15.25 1.55 3.78
C LYS A 59 16.68 1.91 3.36
N LEU A 60 16.93 2.00 2.05
CA LEU A 60 18.26 2.25 1.48
C LEU A 60 18.81 3.64 1.82
N LEU A 61 17.95 4.64 1.96
CA LEU A 61 18.35 5.97 2.44
C LEU A 61 18.83 5.96 3.89
N LYS A 62 18.25 5.10 4.74
CA LYS A 62 18.65 4.92 6.15
C LYS A 62 19.87 4.01 6.29
N ASP A 63 19.95 2.95 5.49
CA ASP A 63 21.04 1.97 5.47
C ASP A 63 21.26 1.44 4.04
N LYS A 64 22.42 1.74 3.47
CA LYS A 64 22.78 1.40 2.09
C LYS A 64 22.88 -0.09 1.83
N ASP A 65 23.15 -0.88 2.88
CA ASP A 65 23.32 -2.34 2.79
C ASP A 65 22.02 -3.08 3.18
N ALA A 66 20.91 -2.36 3.38
CA ALA A 66 19.64 -2.94 3.78
C ALA A 66 19.06 -3.89 2.71
N ALA A 67 18.55 -5.03 3.18
CA ALA A 67 17.81 -5.95 2.31
C ALA A 67 16.49 -5.32 1.83
N ILE A 68 16.26 -5.38 0.53
CA ILE A 68 15.06 -4.84 -0.13
C ILE A 68 14.05 -5.93 -0.48
N ASP A 69 12.81 -5.52 -0.72
CA ASP A 69 11.77 -6.38 -1.29
C ASP A 69 11.93 -6.44 -2.82
N SER A 70 12.26 -7.63 -3.34
CA SER A 70 12.50 -7.85 -4.77
C SER A 70 11.23 -7.79 -5.65
N ARG A 71 10.04 -7.58 -5.06
CA ARG A 71 8.80 -7.36 -5.81
C ARG A 71 8.73 -5.98 -6.44
N GLY A 72 9.55 -5.02 -5.98
CA GLY A 72 9.69 -3.70 -6.60
C GLY A 72 10.09 -3.76 -8.08
N ASN A 73 9.91 -2.64 -8.79
CA ASN A 73 10.27 -2.53 -10.20
C ASN A 73 11.79 -2.44 -10.42
N TYR A 74 12.54 -2.02 -9.39
CA TYR A 74 13.97 -1.78 -9.48
C TYR A 74 14.77 -2.78 -8.63
N SER A 75 15.94 -3.17 -9.13
CA SER A 75 16.90 -3.96 -8.34
C SER A 75 17.55 -3.12 -7.25
N ALA A 76 18.25 -3.79 -6.33
CA ALA A 76 19.01 -3.10 -5.28
C ALA A 76 20.13 -2.23 -5.88
N GLU A 77 20.78 -2.74 -6.92
CA GLU A 77 21.84 -2.06 -7.65
C GLU A 77 21.31 -0.81 -8.36
N GLU A 78 20.19 -0.93 -9.08
CA GLU A 78 19.55 0.20 -9.77
C GLU A 78 19.13 1.30 -8.77
N LEU A 79 18.46 0.93 -7.68
CA LEU A 79 18.08 1.89 -6.65
C LEU A 79 19.30 2.58 -6.02
N ALA A 80 20.38 1.83 -5.75
CA ALA A 80 21.61 2.40 -5.19
C ALA A 80 22.27 3.39 -6.17
N GLU A 81 22.30 3.07 -7.46
CA GLU A 81 22.81 3.96 -8.51
C GLU A 81 21.99 5.25 -8.62
N PHE A 82 20.64 5.16 -8.64
CA PHE A 82 19.78 6.34 -8.66
C PHE A 82 19.94 7.19 -7.41
N ILE A 83 19.96 6.58 -6.22
CA ILE A 83 20.17 7.29 -4.95
C ILE A 83 21.52 8.02 -4.95
N SER A 84 22.59 7.38 -5.43
CA SER A 84 23.91 8.01 -5.51
C SER A 84 23.91 9.19 -6.49
N SER A 85 23.36 9.01 -7.68
CA SER A 85 23.32 10.06 -8.71
C SER A 85 22.53 11.29 -8.24
N LEU A 86 21.35 11.06 -7.64
CA LEU A 86 20.49 12.12 -7.10
C LEU A 86 21.11 12.83 -5.89
N LYS A 87 21.90 12.11 -5.08
CA LYS A 87 22.67 12.71 -3.99
C LYS A 87 23.72 13.69 -4.51
N ASP A 88 24.35 13.38 -5.64
CA ASP A 88 25.36 14.23 -6.28
C ASP A 88 24.73 15.39 -7.09
N GLY A 89 23.39 15.43 -7.18
CA GLY A 89 22.63 16.49 -7.83
C GLY A 89 22.34 16.26 -9.31
N ASP A 90 22.53 15.04 -9.80
CA ASP A 90 22.25 14.68 -11.19
C ASP A 90 20.73 14.57 -11.47
N GLU A 91 20.33 14.84 -12.71
CA GLU A 91 18.95 14.69 -13.16
C GLU A 91 18.72 13.31 -13.78
N VAL A 92 17.65 12.63 -13.34
CA VAL A 92 17.21 11.35 -13.90
C VAL A 92 15.88 11.54 -14.63
N ALA A 93 15.82 11.05 -15.87
CA ALA A 93 14.62 11.16 -16.70
C ALA A 93 13.46 10.31 -16.15
N ASP A 94 12.25 10.87 -16.18
CA ASP A 94 11.00 10.22 -15.69
C ASP A 94 10.68 8.88 -16.39
N ALA A 95 11.12 8.72 -17.64
CA ALA A 95 10.97 7.47 -18.39
C ALA A 95 11.81 6.31 -17.84
N VAL A 96 12.82 6.59 -17.03
CA VAL A 96 13.75 5.61 -16.45
C VAL A 96 13.45 5.40 -14.97
N PHE A 97 13.22 6.48 -14.24
CA PHE A 97 12.95 6.46 -12.80
C PHE A 97 11.83 7.47 -12.47
N PRO A 98 10.79 7.10 -11.70
CA PRO A 98 9.65 7.95 -11.45
C PRO A 98 10.09 9.29 -10.86
N SER A 99 9.70 10.38 -11.51
CA SER A 99 10.07 11.74 -11.12
C SER A 99 9.75 12.06 -9.65
N TYR A 100 8.70 11.45 -9.09
CA TYR A 100 8.34 11.65 -7.68
C TYR A 100 9.37 11.03 -6.72
N LEU A 101 10.00 9.90 -7.08
CA LEU A 101 11.09 9.32 -6.30
C LEU A 101 12.36 10.16 -6.42
N SER A 102 12.67 10.65 -7.62
CA SER A 102 13.79 11.60 -7.81
C SER A 102 13.62 12.85 -6.94
N THR A 103 12.41 13.40 -6.93
CA THR A 103 12.03 14.56 -6.11
C THR A 103 12.22 14.24 -4.63
N PHE A 104 11.66 13.11 -4.15
CA PHE A 104 11.75 12.71 -2.76
C PHE A 104 13.19 12.50 -2.28
N ILE A 105 14.01 11.77 -3.06
CA ILE A 105 15.42 11.49 -2.70
C ILE A 105 16.23 12.80 -2.66
N SER A 106 15.99 13.70 -3.61
CA SER A 106 16.65 15.01 -3.62
C SER A 106 16.23 15.84 -2.41
N GLU A 107 14.94 15.87 -2.05
CA GLU A 107 14.44 16.53 -0.84
C GLU A 107 15.06 15.92 0.42
N TYR A 108 15.20 14.60 0.48
CA TYR A 108 15.77 13.87 1.62
C TYR A 108 17.19 14.34 1.96
N PHE A 109 18.06 14.52 0.95
CA PHE A 109 19.44 14.97 1.19
C PHE A 109 19.58 16.47 1.44
N ASN A 110 18.59 17.27 1.03
CA ASN A 110 18.60 18.72 1.19
C ASN A 110 17.86 19.22 2.44
N THR A 111 17.07 18.36 3.09
CA THR A 111 16.32 18.71 4.31
C THR A 111 17.19 18.49 5.56
N PRO A 112 17.30 19.46 6.47
CA PRO A 112 18.05 19.29 7.72
C PRO A 112 17.46 18.18 8.60
N ALA A 113 18.30 17.40 9.26
CA ALA A 113 17.88 16.27 10.11
C ALA A 113 17.10 16.66 11.39
N GLU A 114 16.95 17.95 11.67
CA GLU A 114 16.25 18.49 12.84
C GLU A 114 14.75 18.75 12.59
N ASP A 115 14.28 18.66 11.35
CA ASP A 115 12.86 18.74 11.06
C ASP A 115 12.15 17.45 11.52
N ASP A 116 11.03 17.59 12.23
CA ASP A 116 10.11 16.49 12.61
C ASP A 116 9.36 15.97 11.37
N PHE A 117 10.12 15.66 10.33
CA PHE A 117 9.64 15.40 8.98
C PHE A 117 9.30 13.93 8.83
N LEU A 118 8.02 13.66 8.62
CA LEU A 118 7.52 12.32 8.34
C LEU A 118 7.82 11.97 6.89
N HIS A 119 9.02 11.42 6.65
CA HIS A 119 9.50 11.00 5.34
C HIS A 119 8.53 10.04 4.64
N GLU A 120 7.92 9.15 5.40
CA GLU A 120 6.91 8.20 4.94
C GLU A 120 5.67 8.93 4.38
N ASP A 121 5.17 9.94 5.08
CA ASP A 121 3.99 10.73 4.66
C ASP A 121 4.29 11.61 3.44
N ARG A 122 5.50 12.20 3.39
CA ARG A 122 5.94 12.95 2.21
C ARG A 122 6.00 12.05 0.98
N LEU A 123 6.64 10.90 1.10
CA LEU A 123 6.78 9.95 -0.01
C LEU A 123 5.41 9.44 -0.45
N ALA A 124 4.51 9.15 0.49
CA ALA A 124 3.14 8.78 0.18
C ALA A 124 2.39 9.88 -0.59
N ALA A 125 2.49 11.14 -0.17
CA ALA A 125 1.87 12.28 -0.85
C ALA A 125 2.32 12.39 -2.31
N LEU A 126 3.64 12.28 -2.54
CA LEU A 126 4.25 12.32 -3.86
C LEU A 126 3.80 11.13 -4.73
N TYR A 127 3.76 9.93 -4.15
CA TYR A 127 3.32 8.71 -4.82
C TYR A 127 1.85 8.78 -5.25
N TYR A 128 0.94 9.17 -4.36
CA TYR A 128 -0.48 9.34 -4.71
C TYR A 128 -0.67 10.41 -5.80
N ALA A 129 0.00 11.56 -5.67
CA ALA A 129 -0.07 12.62 -6.66
C ALA A 129 0.47 12.19 -8.04
N TYR A 130 1.48 11.32 -8.07
CA TYR A 130 2.02 10.74 -9.30
C TYR A 130 1.04 9.73 -9.91
N ALA A 131 0.56 8.76 -9.13
CA ALA A 131 -0.30 7.69 -9.61
C ALA A 131 -1.68 8.18 -10.08
N MET A 132 -2.23 9.21 -9.42
CA MET A 132 -3.49 9.86 -9.82
C MET A 132 -3.40 10.64 -11.14
N LYS A 133 -2.20 10.89 -11.69
CA LYS A 133 -2.03 11.52 -13.01
C LYS A 133 -2.10 10.53 -14.16
N CYS A 134 -2.19 9.22 -13.87
CA CYS A 134 -2.27 8.21 -14.92
C CYS A 134 -3.55 8.41 -15.78
N ARG A 135 -3.49 8.05 -17.06
CA ARG A 135 -4.62 8.24 -17.99
C ARG A 135 -5.78 7.27 -17.73
N ASN A 136 -5.50 6.14 -17.08
CA ASN A 136 -6.50 5.14 -16.77
C ASN A 136 -7.38 5.62 -15.62
N LYS A 137 -8.67 5.88 -15.91
CA LYS A 137 -9.61 6.42 -14.93
C LYS A 137 -9.82 5.52 -13.73
N PHE A 138 -9.88 4.20 -13.93
CA PHE A 138 -10.07 3.25 -12.84
C PHE A 138 -8.87 3.29 -11.89
N VAL A 139 -7.65 3.17 -12.42
CA VAL A 139 -6.41 3.17 -11.62
C VAL A 139 -6.27 4.51 -10.89
N SER A 140 -6.48 5.64 -11.58
CA SER A 140 -6.48 6.97 -10.94
C SER A 140 -7.48 7.06 -9.79
N SER A 141 -8.72 6.60 -10.00
CA SER A 141 -9.77 6.61 -8.97
C SER A 141 -9.44 5.68 -7.81
N TRP A 142 -8.77 4.55 -8.04
CA TRP A 142 -8.32 3.66 -6.97
C TRP A 142 -7.32 4.35 -6.02
N PHE A 143 -6.36 5.08 -6.59
CA PHE A 143 -5.41 5.85 -5.78
C PHE A 143 -6.10 7.00 -5.03
N ALA A 144 -7.00 7.73 -5.68
CA ALA A 144 -7.79 8.77 -5.03
C ALA A 144 -8.66 8.23 -3.88
N PHE A 145 -9.32 7.09 -4.11
CA PHE A 145 -10.13 6.39 -3.12
C PHE A 145 -9.30 6.02 -1.88
N ASN A 146 -8.12 5.42 -2.07
CA ASN A 146 -7.26 5.03 -0.95
C ASN A 146 -6.71 6.23 -0.19
N LEU A 147 -6.31 7.31 -0.89
CA LEU A 147 -5.87 8.54 -0.25
C LEU A 147 -6.97 9.13 0.64
N THR A 148 -8.18 9.29 0.09
CA THR A 148 -9.36 9.78 0.80
C THR A 148 -9.68 8.91 2.01
N MET A 149 -9.74 7.59 1.81
CA MET A 149 -10.08 6.66 2.89
C MET A 149 -9.06 6.73 4.03
N ASN A 150 -7.76 6.69 3.72
CA ASN A 150 -6.70 6.74 4.72
C ASN A 150 -6.74 8.06 5.49
N ASN A 151 -6.85 9.20 4.80
CA ASN A 151 -6.90 10.51 5.44
C ASN A 151 -8.15 10.69 6.33
N VAL A 152 -9.31 10.21 5.91
CA VAL A 152 -10.53 10.25 6.74
C VAL A 152 -10.35 9.41 8.01
N LEU A 153 -9.79 8.19 7.91
CA LEU A 153 -9.53 7.35 9.07
C LEU A 153 -8.50 7.98 10.02
N VAL A 154 -7.46 8.61 9.48
CA VAL A 154 -6.47 9.39 10.24
C VAL A 154 -7.15 10.55 10.96
N ALA A 155 -7.97 11.35 10.27
CA ALA A 155 -8.66 12.49 10.86
C ALA A 155 -9.66 12.08 11.96
N LEU A 156 -10.41 10.99 11.77
CA LEU A 156 -11.29 10.42 12.79
C LEU A 156 -10.51 9.97 14.02
N THR A 157 -9.37 9.32 13.81
CA THR A 157 -8.47 8.85 14.88
C THR A 157 -7.86 10.02 15.64
N ALA A 158 -7.29 11.00 14.93
CA ALA A 158 -6.72 12.20 15.50
C ALA A 158 -7.75 12.97 16.35
N ARG A 159 -8.98 13.11 15.85
CA ARG A 159 -10.09 13.71 16.61
C ARG A 159 -10.43 12.94 17.89
N LYS A 160 -10.51 11.60 17.82
CA LYS A 160 -10.75 10.74 19.00
C LYS A 160 -9.69 10.95 20.08
N PHE A 161 -8.44 11.13 19.68
CA PHE A 161 -7.30 11.32 20.59
C PHE A 161 -6.92 12.78 20.84
N LYS A 162 -7.70 13.75 20.33
CA LYS A 162 -7.45 15.19 20.46
C LYS A 162 -6.08 15.65 19.93
N MET A 163 -5.63 15.01 18.86
CA MET A 163 -4.42 15.38 18.12
C MET A 163 -4.76 16.46 17.07
N ASP A 164 -3.76 17.25 16.68
CA ASP A 164 -3.90 18.14 15.54
C ASP A 164 -4.03 17.32 14.25
N ILE A 165 -5.05 17.64 13.45
CA ILE A 165 -5.40 16.88 12.25
C ILE A 165 -4.56 17.35 11.07
N ALA A 166 -4.38 18.68 10.94
CA ALA A 166 -3.79 19.29 9.76
C ALA A 166 -2.42 18.71 9.35
N PRO A 167 -1.45 18.49 10.28
CA PRO A 167 -0.13 17.95 9.92
C PRO A 167 -0.15 16.46 9.54
N LEU A 168 -1.23 15.73 9.85
CA LEU A 168 -1.34 14.29 9.61
C LEU A 168 -1.99 13.96 8.26
N ILE A 169 -2.53 14.95 7.54
CA ILE A 169 -3.23 14.74 6.27
C ILE A 169 -2.22 14.71 5.12
N VAL A 170 -2.19 13.58 4.41
CA VAL A 170 -1.30 13.31 3.28
C VAL A 170 -1.92 13.77 1.97
N GLY A 171 -1.16 14.42 1.08
CA GLY A 171 -1.63 14.84 -0.26
C GLY A 171 -2.33 16.20 -0.26
N ASP A 172 -2.94 16.60 -1.38
CA ASP A 172 -3.45 17.97 -1.57
C ASP A 172 -4.73 18.03 -2.42
N THR A 173 -5.70 17.17 -2.11
CA THR A 173 -7.01 17.17 -2.76
C THR A 173 -8.00 18.08 -2.02
N GLU A 174 -9.15 18.37 -2.62
CA GLU A 174 -10.25 19.12 -1.95
C GLU A 174 -10.68 18.45 -0.64
N VAL A 175 -10.73 17.12 -0.61
CA VAL A 175 -10.98 16.34 0.62
C VAL A 175 -9.88 16.56 1.65
N CYS A 176 -8.61 16.62 1.23
CA CYS A 176 -7.50 16.91 2.15
C CYS A 176 -7.67 18.29 2.80
N GLU A 177 -8.02 19.30 2.01
CA GLU A 177 -8.24 20.66 2.51
C GLU A 177 -9.43 20.74 3.48
N ALA A 178 -10.53 20.07 3.16
CA ALA A 178 -11.67 19.96 4.07
C ALA A 178 -11.28 19.30 5.40
N LEU A 179 -10.47 18.23 5.38
CA LEU A 179 -10.00 17.55 6.59
C LEU A 179 -9.09 18.43 7.45
N ARG A 180 -8.26 19.29 6.84
CA ARG A 180 -7.36 20.21 7.56
C ARG A 180 -8.10 21.36 8.24
N THR A 181 -9.15 21.86 7.61
CA THR A 181 -9.76 23.15 7.98
C THR A 181 -11.12 23.01 8.69
N SER A 182 -11.84 21.91 8.45
CA SER A 182 -13.22 21.76 8.91
C SER A 182 -13.33 21.32 10.37
N GLY A 183 -14.08 22.11 11.16
CA GLY A 183 -14.49 21.76 12.52
C GLY A 183 -15.72 20.86 12.61
N ALA A 184 -16.38 20.55 11.48
CA ALA A 184 -17.61 19.76 11.48
C ALA A 184 -17.34 18.28 11.82
N ARG A 185 -18.34 17.60 12.41
CA ARG A 185 -18.23 16.18 12.80
C ARG A 185 -17.94 15.27 11.61
N ASP A 186 -18.52 15.57 10.47
CA ASP A 186 -18.35 14.90 9.18
C ASP A 186 -17.32 15.60 8.28
N PHE A 187 -16.61 16.60 8.81
CA PHE A 187 -15.68 17.45 8.07
C PHE A 187 -16.31 18.23 6.90
N GLY A 188 -17.65 18.26 6.79
CA GLY A 188 -18.33 18.82 5.61
C GLY A 188 -18.25 17.93 4.36
N LEU A 189 -17.82 16.67 4.51
CA LEU A 189 -17.62 15.72 3.41
C LEU A 189 -18.88 14.90 3.08
N THR A 190 -19.99 15.15 3.76
CA THR A 190 -21.27 14.47 3.46
C THR A 190 -21.71 14.80 2.04
N GLY A 191 -21.84 13.76 1.20
CA GLY A 191 -22.21 13.88 -0.21
C GLY A 191 -21.01 14.04 -1.16
N GLU A 192 -19.81 14.34 -0.65
CA GLU A 192 -18.56 14.29 -1.43
C GLU A 192 -17.86 12.93 -1.28
N VAL A 193 -17.96 12.32 -0.10
CA VAL A 193 -17.39 11.00 0.20
C VAL A 193 -18.52 10.01 0.52
N ASP A 194 -18.94 9.26 -0.50
CA ASP A 194 -20.09 8.35 -0.44
C ASP A 194 -19.98 7.24 0.64
N PHE A 195 -18.74 6.90 1.02
CA PHE A 195 -18.44 5.86 2.01
C PHE A 195 -18.08 6.43 3.39
N LEU A 196 -18.28 7.73 3.65
CA LEU A 196 -17.93 8.38 4.91
C LEU A 196 -18.60 7.73 6.13
N ASP A 197 -19.91 7.45 6.03
CA ASP A 197 -20.66 6.79 7.12
C ASP A 197 -20.12 5.39 7.43
N GLN A 198 -19.62 4.68 6.41
CA GLN A 198 -18.99 3.38 6.59
C GLN A 198 -17.66 3.54 7.34
N LEU A 199 -16.84 4.54 6.98
CA LEU A 199 -15.59 4.83 7.68
C LEU A 199 -15.78 5.25 9.13
N VAL A 200 -16.81 6.03 9.44
CA VAL A 200 -17.15 6.37 10.83
C VAL A 200 -17.41 5.09 11.63
N LYS A 201 -18.26 4.18 11.13
CA LYS A 201 -18.55 2.89 11.79
C LYS A 201 -17.30 2.00 11.92
N ILE A 202 -16.45 1.98 10.89
CA ILE A 202 -15.18 1.24 10.93
C ILE A 202 -14.27 1.82 12.02
N SER A 203 -14.12 3.13 12.10
CA SER A 203 -13.27 3.81 13.10
C SER A 203 -13.71 3.55 14.55
N GLU A 204 -14.99 3.28 14.77
CA GLU A 204 -15.58 2.93 16.07
C GLU A 204 -15.36 1.47 16.46
N THR A 205 -14.95 0.59 15.52
CA THR A 205 -14.66 -0.82 15.81
C THR A 205 -13.43 -0.93 16.72
N GLU A 206 -13.59 -1.45 17.94
CA GLU A 206 -12.52 -1.48 18.95
C GLU A 206 -11.40 -2.47 18.63
N GLU A 207 -11.77 -3.67 18.17
CA GLU A 207 -10.83 -4.74 17.84
C GLU A 207 -10.07 -4.38 16.56
N LEU A 208 -8.74 -4.30 16.67
CA LEU A 208 -7.88 -3.78 15.60
C LEU A 208 -7.89 -4.68 14.36
N VAL A 209 -7.89 -6.00 14.55
CA VAL A 209 -7.89 -6.95 13.43
C VAL A 209 -9.22 -6.88 12.67
N GLU A 210 -10.35 -6.79 13.38
CA GLU A 210 -11.68 -6.61 12.80
C GLU A 210 -11.79 -5.27 12.07
N ARG A 211 -11.23 -4.20 12.65
CA ARG A 211 -11.16 -2.90 11.99
C ARG A 211 -10.41 -2.99 10.65
N GLU A 212 -9.21 -3.58 10.65
CA GLU A 212 -8.42 -3.78 9.43
C GLU A 212 -9.17 -4.62 8.39
N LYS A 213 -9.82 -5.73 8.81
CA LYS A 213 -10.66 -6.55 7.91
C LYS A 213 -11.79 -5.75 7.28
N LYS A 214 -12.45 -4.87 8.04
CA LYS A 214 -13.52 -4.02 7.50
C LYS A 214 -12.99 -2.98 6.51
N ILE A 215 -11.80 -2.43 6.73
CA ILE A 215 -11.14 -1.52 5.78
C ILE A 215 -10.86 -2.26 4.47
N ASP A 216 -10.32 -3.48 4.55
CA ASP A 216 -10.04 -4.30 3.37
C ASP A 216 -11.31 -4.76 2.65
N GLN A 217 -12.37 -5.10 3.39
CA GLN A 217 -13.66 -5.39 2.80
C GLN A 217 -14.22 -4.18 2.04
N LEU A 218 -14.05 -2.98 2.58
CA LEU A 218 -14.47 -1.75 1.90
C LEU A 218 -13.69 -1.55 0.59
N ARG A 219 -12.36 -1.75 0.62
CA ARG A 219 -11.53 -1.74 -0.60
C ARG A 219 -11.99 -2.79 -1.61
N TRP A 220 -12.27 -4.01 -1.15
CA TRP A 220 -12.71 -5.11 -1.97
C TRP A 220 -14.02 -4.80 -2.69
N ASN A 221 -15.03 -4.34 -1.94
CA ASN A 221 -16.34 -3.97 -2.48
C ASN A 221 -16.22 -2.85 -3.51
N TRP A 222 -15.39 -1.83 -3.22
CA TRP A 222 -15.14 -0.74 -4.15
C TRP A 222 -14.55 -1.25 -5.47
N MET A 223 -13.57 -2.17 -5.41
CA MET A 223 -12.97 -2.75 -6.61
C MET A 223 -13.98 -3.55 -7.45
N GLU A 224 -14.83 -4.36 -6.80
CA GLU A 224 -15.86 -5.14 -7.49
C GLU A 224 -16.89 -4.25 -8.20
N GLU A 225 -17.35 -3.20 -7.51
CA GLU A 225 -18.30 -2.25 -8.09
C GLU A 225 -17.67 -1.46 -9.25
N ALA A 226 -16.48 -0.89 -9.04
CA ALA A 226 -15.79 -0.08 -10.03
C ALA A 226 -15.33 -0.88 -11.28
N THR A 227 -15.23 -2.21 -11.17
CA THR A 227 -14.88 -3.10 -12.29
C THR A 227 -16.02 -3.97 -12.77
N PHE A 228 -17.26 -3.72 -12.35
CA PHE A 228 -18.42 -4.57 -12.68
C PHE A 228 -18.61 -4.79 -14.20
N PHE A 229 -18.33 -3.76 -15.01
CA PHE A 229 -18.42 -3.83 -16.48
C PHE A 229 -17.08 -4.15 -17.19
N ASN A 230 -16.00 -4.33 -16.43
CA ASN A 230 -14.64 -4.54 -16.94
C ASN A 230 -14.30 -6.03 -16.98
N TYR A 231 -14.84 -6.75 -17.96
CA TYR A 231 -14.69 -8.21 -18.03
C TYR A 231 -13.32 -8.68 -18.56
N PHE A 232 -12.80 -8.05 -19.63
CA PHE A 232 -11.56 -8.48 -20.30
C PHE A 232 -10.66 -7.28 -20.59
N THR A 233 -10.15 -6.68 -19.51
CA THR A 233 -9.45 -5.39 -19.55
C THR A 233 -8.25 -5.39 -18.60
N VAL A 234 -7.34 -4.41 -18.74
CA VAL A 234 -6.19 -4.25 -17.83
C VAL A 234 -6.63 -3.92 -16.40
N GLU A 235 -7.76 -3.23 -16.24
CA GLU A 235 -8.37 -2.93 -14.94
C GLU A 235 -8.68 -4.21 -14.17
N ARG A 236 -9.13 -5.26 -14.87
CA ARG A 236 -9.41 -6.55 -14.23
C ARG A 236 -8.13 -7.24 -13.74
N LEU A 237 -7.03 -7.12 -14.49
CA LEU A 237 -5.73 -7.62 -14.05
C LEU A 237 -5.19 -6.82 -12.86
N PHE A 238 -5.37 -5.49 -12.87
CA PHE A 238 -4.97 -4.62 -11.77
C PHE A 238 -5.76 -4.96 -10.48
N VAL A 239 -7.08 -5.16 -10.58
CA VAL A 239 -7.91 -5.62 -9.44
C VAL A 239 -7.46 -6.98 -8.93
N PHE A 240 -7.24 -7.95 -9.83
CA PHE A 240 -6.76 -9.27 -9.42
C PHE A 240 -5.43 -9.17 -8.66
N LEU A 241 -4.50 -8.35 -9.15
CA LEU A 241 -3.22 -8.11 -8.47
C LEU A 241 -3.39 -7.47 -7.08
N LEU A 242 -4.32 -6.51 -6.93
CA LEU A 242 -4.66 -5.92 -5.63
C LEU A 242 -5.26 -6.94 -4.67
N GLN A 243 -6.16 -7.80 -5.16
CA GLN A 243 -6.81 -8.84 -4.37
C GLN A 243 -5.80 -9.88 -3.89
N LEU A 244 -4.90 -10.34 -4.76
CA LEU A 244 -3.80 -11.23 -4.41
C LEU A 244 -2.97 -10.67 -3.25
N GLU A 245 -2.53 -9.42 -3.38
CA GLU A 245 -1.67 -8.81 -2.38
C GLU A 245 -2.37 -8.61 -1.04
N MET A 246 -3.67 -8.27 -1.07
CA MET A 246 -4.48 -8.16 0.12
C MET A 246 -4.56 -9.51 0.87
N ILE A 247 -4.80 -10.60 0.15
CA ILE A 247 -4.86 -11.96 0.72
C ILE A 247 -3.48 -12.40 1.22
N GLU A 248 -2.41 -12.18 0.44
CA GLU A 248 -1.04 -12.49 0.86
C GLU A 248 -0.66 -11.82 2.17
N ARG A 249 -1.05 -10.55 2.35
CA ARG A 249 -0.80 -9.82 3.59
C ARG A 249 -1.48 -10.49 4.78
N TRP A 250 -2.73 -10.92 4.63
CA TRP A 250 -3.45 -11.64 5.69
C TRP A 250 -2.83 -13.00 6.01
N ILE A 251 -2.46 -13.78 4.99
CA ILE A 251 -1.77 -15.07 5.16
C ILE A 251 -0.44 -14.90 5.90
N SER A 252 0.35 -13.86 5.55
CA SER A 252 1.63 -13.58 6.21
C SER A 252 1.45 -13.21 7.68
N LEU A 253 0.48 -12.34 7.98
CA LEU A 253 0.15 -11.95 9.36
C LEU A 253 -0.28 -13.14 10.22
N ASP A 254 -1.08 -14.05 9.66
CA ASP A 254 -1.52 -15.26 10.38
C ASP A 254 -0.37 -16.23 10.64
N LYS A 255 0.58 -16.36 9.70
CA LYS A 255 1.81 -17.15 9.91
C LYS A 255 2.69 -16.57 11.00
N GLU A 256 2.86 -15.25 11.03
CA GLU A 256 3.63 -14.57 12.08
C GLU A 256 2.97 -14.72 13.45
N LYS A 257 1.65 -14.50 13.55
CA LYS A 257 0.86 -14.75 14.76
C LYS A 257 0.95 -16.20 15.21
N GLY A 258 0.83 -17.15 14.29
CA GLY A 258 0.98 -18.59 14.56
C GLY A 258 2.37 -18.93 15.08
N ASN A 259 3.42 -18.35 14.50
CA ASN A 259 4.80 -18.53 14.97
C ASN A 259 5.02 -17.92 16.36
N GLN A 260 4.46 -16.74 16.63
CA GLN A 260 4.53 -16.10 17.96
C GLN A 260 3.81 -16.96 19.01
N LEU A 261 2.59 -17.44 18.71
CA LEU A 261 1.84 -18.33 19.58
C LEU A 261 2.58 -19.65 19.84
N PHE A 262 3.18 -20.24 18.80
CA PHE A 262 4.00 -21.44 18.96
C PHE A 262 5.20 -21.19 19.88
N ARG A 263 5.92 -20.07 19.68
CA ARG A 263 7.05 -19.69 20.55
C ARG A 263 6.61 -19.44 21.99
N SER A 264 5.46 -18.81 22.22
CA SER A 264 4.93 -18.61 23.58
C SER A 264 4.57 -19.94 24.23
N ILE A 265 3.96 -20.88 23.51
CA ILE A 265 3.67 -22.23 24.04
C ILE A 265 4.96 -22.96 24.42
N ILE A 266 6.00 -22.92 23.57
CA ILE A 266 7.30 -23.52 23.87
C ILE A 266 7.98 -22.85 25.08
N ALA A 267 7.86 -21.53 25.22
CA ALA A 267 8.38 -20.81 26.37
C ALA A 267 7.69 -21.24 27.67
N THR A 268 6.35 -21.30 27.68
CA THR A 268 5.57 -21.76 28.83
C THR A 268 5.93 -23.21 29.21
N LEU A 269 6.06 -24.11 28.23
CA LEU A 269 6.46 -25.50 28.48
C LEU A 269 7.89 -25.62 29.03
N LYS A 270 8.81 -24.74 28.63
CA LYS A 270 10.17 -24.71 29.19
C LYS A 270 10.20 -24.21 30.64
N ASP A 271 9.34 -23.25 30.98
CA ASP A 271 9.23 -22.73 32.34
C ASP A 271 8.54 -23.73 33.29
N GLU A 272 7.62 -24.55 32.78
CA GLU A 272 6.97 -25.64 33.52
C GLU A 272 7.90 -26.84 33.76
N VAL A 273 8.90 -27.06 32.89
CA VAL A 273 9.94 -28.09 33.09
C VAL A 273 11.10 -27.51 33.89
N GLN A 274 10.87 -27.24 35.19
CA GLN A 274 11.97 -27.14 36.14
C GLN A 274 12.38 -28.54 36.58
N ILE A 275 13.61 -28.95 36.25
CA ILE A 275 14.21 -30.18 36.76
C ILE A 275 14.19 -30.10 38.29
N PRO A 276 13.52 -31.04 38.99
CA PRO A 276 13.50 -31.05 40.45
C PRO A 276 14.92 -30.98 41.00
N ALA A 277 15.14 -30.16 42.03
CA ALA A 277 16.46 -29.95 42.63
C ALA A 277 17.14 -31.25 43.11
N GLU A 278 16.40 -32.35 43.20
CA GLU A 278 16.88 -33.70 43.51
C GLU A 278 17.71 -34.35 42.39
N PHE A 279 17.72 -33.77 41.18
CA PHE A 279 18.49 -34.27 40.01
C PHE A 279 19.56 -33.29 39.51
N ARG A 280 19.99 -32.33 40.33
CA ARG A 280 21.07 -31.39 40.03
C ARG A 280 22.35 -31.70 40.79
#